data_AF-A0AAT9TMR6-F1
#
_entry.id   AF-A0AAT9TMR6-F1
#
_cell.length_a   1.000
_cell.length_b   1.000
_cell.length_c   1.000
_cell.angle_alpha   90.00
_cell.angle_beta   90.00
_cell.angle_gamma   90.00
#
_symmetry.space_group_name_H-M   'P 1'
#
loop_
_entity.id
_entity.type
_entity.pdbx_description
1 polymer ?
#
loop_
_entity_poly.entity_id
_entity_poly.type
_entity_poly.pdbx_seq_one_letter_code
_entity_poly.pdbx_strand_id
1 'polypeptide(L)'
;MGDLTVAKTLRSKPTIENVLPLTALQEGLVFHAAYDDRAPDVYNVQLGIDLEGPLNADTLREAAEALLSRHGNLRISVRRRPQGDSVQVVQSHVVLPWTEAVASSGAEAEEIARAERERRFTLSTAPLLRFTLVRLGEERHRFLFTHHHLLLDGWSMPLVMQELFTLYGNRGDTRSLPPAVPYENYFRWLTAQDTPAAENAWRTALADLDEPTRLAPHADSRQSVTPHHRVVSLPPELTRALTGQARRHGLTLNTVVQVAWALLLARLTGREDVIFGTTVSGRSPEVPGIESMIGLFINTLPVRVRLDPTEPLLDLAARLQREQAELSAHQHLGMADIQRLTNTGGELFDTLTVFENYPLDPDALSKAHGLRFTGLHTHNDVHYPLALIALPGHQLTLDLTYRPDLFGESDVDDLVDRYTRVLTTLAEATARLLTHEVGLLTPEEQRRAVEEFNDTAREVPAVAVHELFEEQARRSPEATAIVFEDKEVSYARLNARADDLAHTLRGLGVGPERLVALAVPRSVEMVASMLAVLKTGAAYLPIDPDYPSERIAYMLGDAAPALVVVTEVTQHLAEAAGTPWLLV
;
A
#
# COMPACT_ATOMS: atom_id res chain seq x y z
N MET A 1 -3.85 -9.24 42.13
CA MET A 1 -3.66 -10.49 42.90
C MET A 1 -3.92 -11.77 42.10
N GLY A 2 -4.55 -11.73 40.92
CA GLY A 2 -4.78 -12.92 40.08
C GLY A 2 -3.59 -13.39 39.24
N ASP A 3 -2.72 -12.49 38.77
CA ASP A 3 -1.58 -12.83 37.88
C ASP A 3 -0.53 -13.74 38.52
N LEU A 4 -0.25 -13.54 39.82
CA LEU A 4 0.71 -14.35 40.57
C LEU A 4 0.25 -15.79 40.80
N THR A 5 -1.05 -16.06 40.73
CA THR A 5 -1.62 -17.36 41.07
C THR A 5 -1.58 -18.32 39.89
N VAL A 6 -1.89 -17.86 38.66
CA VAL A 6 -1.84 -18.70 37.45
C VAL A 6 -0.39 -18.95 37.00
N ALA A 7 0.48 -17.94 37.08
CA ALA A 7 1.91 -18.12 36.87
C ALA A 7 2.50 -19.16 37.85
N LYS A 8 2.04 -19.16 39.12
CA LYS A 8 2.37 -20.21 40.10
C LYS A 8 1.81 -21.59 39.73
N THR A 9 0.57 -21.69 39.24
CA THR A 9 -0.07 -22.97 38.87
C THR A 9 0.52 -23.59 37.59
N LEU A 10 1.02 -22.79 36.66
CA LEU A 10 1.77 -23.30 35.50
C LEU A 10 3.21 -23.67 35.88
N ARG A 11 3.89 -22.86 36.71
CA ARG A 11 5.22 -23.17 37.25
C ARG A 11 5.25 -24.38 38.18
N SER A 12 4.11 -24.85 38.69
CA SER A 12 4.04 -26.10 39.48
C SER A 12 4.05 -27.37 38.63
N LYS A 13 4.13 -27.28 37.28
CA LYS A 13 4.38 -28.43 36.41
C LYS A 13 5.89 -28.57 36.17
N PRO A 14 6.49 -29.76 36.36
CA PRO A 14 7.95 -29.96 36.29
C PRO A 14 8.58 -29.70 34.91
N THR A 15 7.77 -29.46 33.87
CA THR A 15 8.21 -29.22 32.49
C THR A 15 8.19 -27.74 32.07
N ILE A 16 7.75 -26.81 32.93
CA ILE A 16 7.65 -25.38 32.59
C ILE A 16 8.77 -24.60 33.29
N GLU A 17 9.61 -23.93 32.49
CA GLU A 17 10.73 -23.11 32.96
C GLU A 17 10.26 -21.68 33.26
N ASN A 18 9.49 -21.08 32.36
CA ASN A 18 9.01 -19.70 32.50
C ASN A 18 7.69 -19.46 31.75
N VAL A 19 7.02 -18.35 32.09
CA VAL A 19 5.82 -17.86 31.38
C VAL A 19 6.04 -16.37 31.10
N LEU A 20 5.96 -15.98 29.83
CA LEU A 20 6.17 -14.62 29.35
C LEU A 20 4.90 -14.11 28.65
N PRO A 21 4.62 -12.78 28.67
CA PRO A 21 3.57 -12.21 27.84
C PRO A 21 3.95 -12.32 26.36
N LEU A 22 3.01 -12.09 25.45
CA LEU A 22 3.31 -11.90 24.03
C LEU A 22 3.71 -10.44 23.78
N THR A 23 4.57 -10.20 22.79
CA THR A 23 4.71 -8.87 22.20
C THR A 23 3.48 -8.53 21.36
N ALA A 24 3.24 -7.25 21.08
CA ALA A 24 2.09 -6.84 20.27
C ALA A 24 2.09 -7.50 18.88
N LEU A 25 3.26 -7.62 18.23
CA LEU A 25 3.34 -8.35 16.96
C LEU A 25 3.02 -9.84 17.15
N GLN A 26 3.56 -10.49 18.20
CA GLN A 26 3.23 -11.88 18.49
C GLN A 26 1.73 -12.11 18.71
N GLU A 27 1.03 -11.17 19.37
CA GLU A 27 -0.44 -11.24 19.51
C GLU A 27 -1.15 -11.20 18.16
N GLY A 28 -0.74 -10.28 17.26
CA GLY A 28 -1.26 -10.21 15.90
C GLY A 28 -1.03 -11.51 15.12
N LEU A 29 0.19 -12.06 15.17
CA LEU A 29 0.53 -13.33 14.51
C LEU A 29 -0.31 -14.50 15.03
N VAL A 30 -0.49 -14.61 16.36
CA VAL A 30 -1.35 -15.63 16.98
C VAL A 30 -2.80 -15.49 16.53
N PHE A 31 -3.30 -14.25 16.42
CA PHE A 31 -4.65 -13.98 15.94
C PHE A 31 -4.84 -14.46 14.49
N HIS A 32 -3.92 -14.11 13.59
CA HIS A 32 -3.99 -14.54 12.20
C HIS A 32 -3.87 -16.07 12.03
N ALA A 33 -2.91 -16.70 12.71
CA ALA A 33 -2.72 -18.14 12.64
C ALA A 33 -3.91 -18.95 13.18
N ALA A 34 -4.69 -18.39 14.10
CA ALA A 34 -5.87 -19.03 14.67
C ALA A 34 -7.17 -18.80 13.86
N TYR A 35 -7.16 -17.88 12.87
CA TYR A 35 -8.39 -17.43 12.21
C TYR A 35 -8.90 -18.39 11.14
N ASP A 36 -8.00 -18.94 10.32
CA ASP A 36 -8.32 -19.97 9.33
C ASP A 36 -7.35 -21.14 9.49
N ASP A 37 -7.82 -22.22 10.12
CA ASP A 37 -7.04 -23.43 10.40
C ASP A 37 -6.83 -24.32 9.16
N ARG A 38 -7.44 -23.97 8.02
CA ARG A 38 -7.35 -24.70 6.75
C ARG A 38 -6.54 -23.97 5.67
N ALA A 39 -6.44 -22.65 5.73
CA ALA A 39 -5.63 -21.88 4.79
C ALA A 39 -4.12 -22.01 5.05
N PRO A 40 -3.25 -21.72 4.07
CA PRO A 40 -1.81 -21.70 4.26
C PRO A 40 -1.39 -20.78 5.42
N ASP A 41 -0.38 -21.20 6.18
CA ASP A 41 0.22 -20.37 7.22
C ASP A 41 1.37 -19.55 6.63
N VAL A 42 1.07 -18.31 6.25
CA VAL A 42 2.08 -17.38 5.68
C VAL A 42 3.19 -17.01 6.66
N TYR A 43 3.08 -17.38 7.94
CA TYR A 43 4.11 -17.14 8.96
C TYR A 43 5.05 -18.32 9.20
N ASN A 44 4.96 -19.36 8.37
CA ASN A 44 5.98 -20.40 8.29
C ASN A 44 7.18 -19.89 7.48
N VAL A 45 8.24 -19.52 8.19
CA VAL A 45 9.47 -19.04 7.58
C VAL A 45 10.42 -20.22 7.37
N GLN A 46 11.03 -20.31 6.19
CA GLN A 46 11.98 -21.36 5.87
C GLN A 46 13.29 -20.79 5.31
N LEU A 47 14.40 -21.25 5.88
CA LEU A 47 15.75 -21.03 5.37
C LEU A 47 16.32 -22.36 4.89
N GLY A 48 16.68 -22.44 3.62
CA GLY A 48 17.41 -23.53 3.02
C GLY A 48 18.85 -23.13 2.74
N ILE A 49 19.80 -23.98 3.15
CA ILE A 49 21.23 -23.76 2.92
C ILE A 49 21.77 -24.97 2.17
N ASP A 50 22.36 -24.74 1.00
CA ASP A 50 23.11 -25.77 0.29
C ASP A 50 24.54 -25.84 0.85
N LEU A 51 24.93 -27.06 1.25
CA LEU A 51 26.18 -27.35 1.93
C LEU A 51 26.96 -28.40 1.14
N GLU A 52 28.25 -28.14 0.95
CA GLU A 52 29.19 -29.08 0.36
C GLU A 52 30.31 -29.45 1.34
N GLY A 53 30.66 -30.73 1.39
CA GLY A 53 31.74 -31.28 2.21
C GLY A 53 31.32 -32.45 3.11
N PRO A 54 32.21 -32.92 4.00
CA PRO A 54 32.01 -34.11 4.84
C PRO A 54 31.11 -33.79 6.05
N LEU A 55 29.83 -33.51 5.78
CA LEU A 55 28.84 -33.20 6.81
C LEU A 55 28.52 -34.44 7.66
N ASN A 56 28.62 -34.29 8.98
CA ASN A 56 28.20 -35.30 9.94
C ASN A 56 26.81 -34.96 10.50
N ALA A 57 25.80 -35.75 10.13
CA ALA A 57 24.40 -35.49 10.50
C ALA A 57 24.19 -35.53 12.03
N ASP A 58 24.79 -36.50 12.73
CA ASP A 58 24.66 -36.63 14.19
C ASP A 58 25.25 -35.41 14.92
N THR A 59 26.42 -34.92 14.48
CA THR A 59 27.06 -33.73 15.07
C THR A 59 26.24 -32.47 14.82
N LEU A 60 25.60 -32.36 13.65
CA LEU A 60 24.72 -31.22 13.34
C LEU A 60 23.43 -31.28 14.17
N ARG A 61 22.88 -32.47 14.38
CA ARG A 61 21.76 -32.69 15.28
C ARG A 61 22.12 -32.34 16.73
N GLU A 62 23.25 -32.81 17.25
CA GLU A 62 23.75 -32.46 18.58
C GLU A 62 23.90 -30.94 18.77
N ALA A 63 24.43 -30.27 17.74
CA ALA A 63 24.54 -28.81 17.73
C ALA A 63 23.18 -28.11 17.78
N ALA A 64 22.19 -28.59 17.02
CA ALA A 64 20.84 -28.07 17.03
C ALA A 64 20.13 -28.32 18.39
N GLU A 65 20.35 -29.47 19.02
CA GLU A 65 19.83 -29.78 20.36
C GLU A 65 20.46 -28.87 21.43
N ALA A 66 21.77 -28.59 21.33
CA ALA A 66 22.47 -27.64 22.19
C ALA A 66 21.95 -26.21 22.02
N LEU A 67 21.72 -25.77 20.78
CA LEU A 67 21.16 -24.45 20.45
C LEU A 67 19.76 -24.28 21.06
N LEU A 68 18.90 -25.29 20.92
CA LEU A 68 17.54 -25.30 21.46
C LEU A 68 17.55 -25.26 23.00
N SER A 69 18.48 -25.96 23.63
CA SER A 69 18.64 -25.96 25.10
C SER A 69 19.12 -24.59 25.61
N ARG A 70 20.00 -23.94 24.86
CA ARG A 70 20.61 -22.64 25.18
C ARG A 70 19.62 -21.48 25.15
N HIS A 71 18.63 -21.49 24.26
CA HIS A 71 17.68 -20.38 24.07
C HIS A 71 16.26 -20.76 24.47
N GLY A 72 15.79 -20.24 25.61
CA GLY A 72 14.45 -20.53 26.12
C GLY A 72 13.32 -20.11 25.17
N ASN A 73 13.49 -19.02 24.42
CA ASN A 73 12.49 -18.55 23.45
C ASN A 73 12.28 -19.51 22.27
N LEU A 74 13.25 -20.39 21.95
CA LEU A 74 13.08 -21.43 20.94
C LEU A 74 12.24 -22.63 21.44
N ARG A 75 12.03 -22.72 22.75
CA ARG A 75 11.29 -23.80 23.44
C ARG A 75 9.89 -23.39 23.86
N ILE A 76 9.33 -22.35 23.23
CA ILE A 76 8.01 -21.83 23.60
C ILE A 76 6.87 -22.59 22.93
N SER A 77 5.73 -22.55 23.61
CA SER A 77 4.40 -22.78 23.05
C SER A 77 3.50 -21.61 23.43
N VAL A 78 2.50 -21.31 22.62
CA VAL A 78 1.48 -20.30 22.93
C VAL A 78 0.28 -20.96 23.59
N ARG A 79 -0.14 -20.44 24.73
CA ARG A 79 -1.33 -20.93 25.46
C ARG A 79 -2.28 -19.78 25.74
N ARG A 80 -3.56 -19.99 25.44
CA ARG A 80 -4.63 -19.06 25.82
C ARG A 80 -4.99 -19.27 27.29
N ARG A 81 -5.01 -18.20 28.07
CA ARG A 81 -5.47 -18.19 29.46
C ARG A 81 -7.00 -18.17 29.53
N PRO A 82 -7.61 -18.63 30.62
CA PRO A 82 -9.07 -18.53 30.83
C PRO A 82 -9.60 -17.09 30.77
N GLN A 83 -8.75 -16.10 31.10
CA GLN A 83 -9.06 -14.67 31.04
C GLN A 83 -9.15 -14.13 29.59
N GLY A 84 -8.78 -14.94 28.60
CA GLY A 84 -8.98 -14.65 27.18
C GLY A 84 -7.72 -14.28 26.42
N ASP A 85 -6.66 -13.85 27.11
CA ASP A 85 -5.38 -13.45 26.55
C ASP A 85 -4.41 -14.64 26.38
N SER A 86 -3.38 -14.47 25.54
CA SER A 86 -2.42 -15.53 25.21
C SER A 86 -1.04 -15.25 25.81
N VAL A 87 -0.36 -16.31 26.26
CA VAL A 87 0.97 -16.23 26.87
C VAL A 87 1.93 -17.21 26.22
N GLN A 88 3.22 -16.88 26.27
CA GLN A 88 4.31 -17.79 25.91
C GLN A 88 4.65 -18.67 27.12
N VAL A 89 4.63 -19.99 26.93
CA VAL A 89 5.06 -20.97 27.92
C VAL A 89 6.39 -21.56 27.47
N VAL A 90 7.46 -21.21 28.18
CA VAL A 90 8.82 -21.73 27.96
C VAL A 90 8.92 -23.10 28.60
N GLN A 91 9.14 -24.14 27.80
CA GLN A 91 9.31 -25.51 28.30
C GLN A 91 10.75 -25.73 28.76
N SER A 92 10.95 -26.40 29.89
CA SER A 92 12.30 -26.73 30.44
C SER A 92 13.07 -27.73 29.59
N HIS A 93 12.37 -28.53 28.78
CA HIS A 93 12.97 -29.42 27.79
C HIS A 93 11.96 -29.67 26.65
N VAL A 94 12.48 -29.82 25.43
CA VAL A 94 11.73 -30.22 24.24
C VAL A 94 12.58 -31.18 23.42
N VAL A 95 11.94 -32.13 22.76
CA VAL A 95 12.60 -33.01 21.78
C VAL A 95 12.77 -32.22 20.49
N LEU A 96 13.98 -32.22 19.92
CA LEU A 96 14.23 -31.56 18.64
C LEU A 96 13.50 -32.29 17.49
N PRO A 97 12.61 -31.62 16.74
CA PRO A 97 12.06 -32.19 15.52
C PRO A 97 13.13 -32.18 14.42
N TRP A 98 13.70 -33.35 14.16
CA TRP A 98 14.77 -33.58 13.18
C TRP A 98 14.35 -34.64 12.16
N THR A 99 14.51 -34.31 10.88
CA THR A 99 14.21 -35.22 9.77
C THR A 99 15.44 -35.35 8.87
N GLU A 100 15.74 -36.57 8.44
CA GLU A 100 16.70 -36.83 7.37
C GLU A 100 15.97 -37.36 6.14
N ALA A 101 16.28 -36.80 4.98
CA ALA A 101 15.72 -37.19 3.71
C ALA A 101 16.82 -37.38 2.67
N VAL A 102 16.52 -38.11 1.61
CA VAL A 102 17.40 -38.27 0.45
C VAL A 102 16.67 -37.72 -0.76
N ALA A 103 17.35 -36.92 -1.56
CA ALA A 103 16.85 -36.40 -2.82
C ALA A 103 17.84 -36.71 -3.94
N SER A 104 17.33 -37.16 -5.07
CA SER A 104 18.10 -37.52 -6.26
C SER A 104 18.50 -36.29 -7.09
N SER A 105 17.82 -35.16 -6.87
CA SER A 105 18.01 -33.91 -7.60
C SER A 105 17.65 -32.69 -6.76
N GLY A 106 18.08 -31.51 -7.20
CA GLY A 106 17.68 -30.24 -6.58
C GLY A 106 16.16 -29.98 -6.63
N ALA A 107 15.48 -30.45 -7.68
CA ALA A 107 14.03 -30.32 -7.80
C ALA A 107 13.28 -31.16 -6.74
N GLU A 108 13.76 -32.38 -6.48
CA GLU A 108 13.21 -33.23 -5.41
C GLU A 108 13.49 -32.65 -4.02
N ALA A 109 14.67 -32.04 -3.82
CA ALA A 109 14.96 -31.33 -2.57
C ALA A 109 14.08 -30.09 -2.38
N GLU A 110 13.72 -29.38 -3.45
CA GLU A 110 12.78 -28.27 -3.40
C GLU A 110 11.36 -28.74 -3.08
N GLU A 111 10.93 -29.87 -3.62
CA GLU A 111 9.64 -30.46 -3.28
C GLU A 111 9.56 -30.86 -1.79
N ILE A 112 10.64 -31.41 -1.23
CA ILE A 112 10.75 -31.67 0.22
C ILE A 112 10.68 -30.35 1.01
N ALA A 113 11.38 -29.30 0.55
CA ALA A 113 11.37 -28.00 1.19
C ALA A 113 9.96 -27.39 1.21
N ARG A 114 9.25 -27.44 0.07
CA ARG A 114 7.86 -27.00 -0.09
C ARG A 114 6.90 -27.78 0.81
N ALA A 115 6.97 -29.11 0.81
CA ALA A 115 6.16 -29.95 1.69
C ALA A 115 6.40 -29.65 3.18
N GLU A 116 7.66 -29.41 3.56
CA GLU A 116 7.98 -28.98 4.92
C GLU A 116 7.43 -27.59 5.22
N ARG A 117 7.44 -26.65 4.29
CA ARG A 117 6.88 -25.30 4.49
C ARG A 117 5.36 -25.29 4.64
N GLU A 118 4.66 -26.09 3.84
CA GLU A 118 3.19 -26.23 3.87
C GLU A 118 2.67 -26.88 5.17
N ARG A 119 3.53 -27.62 5.89
CA ARG A 119 3.17 -28.30 7.14
C ARG A 119 3.05 -27.31 8.31
N ARG A 120 1.84 -26.91 8.69
CA ARG A 120 1.57 -25.95 9.78
C ARG A 120 2.14 -26.37 11.15
N PHE A 121 2.52 -25.39 11.96
CA PHE A 121 2.83 -25.59 13.37
C PHE A 121 1.55 -25.53 14.20
N THR A 122 1.43 -26.42 15.19
CA THR A 122 0.43 -26.25 16.24
C THR A 122 0.99 -25.33 17.29
N LEU A 123 0.54 -24.06 17.35
CA LEU A 123 1.09 -23.04 18.26
C LEU A 123 1.12 -23.46 19.73
N SER A 124 0.20 -24.34 20.11
CA SER A 124 0.09 -24.83 21.48
C SER A 124 1.11 -25.92 21.83
N THR A 125 1.88 -26.44 20.88
CA THR A 125 2.84 -27.53 21.08
C THR A 125 4.26 -27.05 20.74
N ALA A 126 5.14 -27.05 21.74
CA ALA A 126 6.55 -26.69 21.55
C ALA A 126 7.35 -27.89 20.99
N PRO A 127 8.43 -27.65 20.22
CA PRO A 127 8.88 -26.34 19.75
C PRO A 127 8.20 -25.93 18.43
N LEU A 128 8.16 -24.62 18.16
CA LEU A 128 7.61 -24.07 16.90
C LEU A 128 8.67 -23.96 15.79
N LEU A 129 9.57 -24.95 15.75
CA LEU A 129 10.64 -25.07 14.76
C LEU A 129 10.96 -26.53 14.45
N ARG A 130 11.66 -26.74 13.35
CA ARG A 130 12.15 -28.05 12.91
C ARG A 130 13.33 -27.91 11.95
N PHE A 131 14.14 -28.96 11.89
CA PHE A 131 15.23 -29.07 10.93
C PHE A 131 15.05 -30.30 10.05
N THR A 132 15.37 -30.15 8.77
CA THR A 132 15.39 -31.24 7.79
C THR A 132 16.72 -31.21 7.06
N LEU A 133 17.48 -32.30 7.14
CA LEU A 133 18.71 -32.49 6.39
C LEU A 133 18.43 -33.38 5.18
N VAL A 134 18.54 -32.80 3.98
CA VAL A 134 18.34 -33.50 2.71
C VAL A 134 19.70 -33.84 2.11
N ARG A 135 19.96 -35.12 1.86
CA ARG A 135 21.18 -35.60 1.19
C ARG A 135 20.97 -35.66 -0.33
N LEU A 136 21.81 -34.95 -1.08
CA LEU A 136 21.82 -34.83 -2.55
C LEU A 136 22.98 -35.59 -3.23
N GLY A 137 23.86 -36.18 -2.42
CA GLY A 137 25.05 -36.91 -2.83
C GLY A 137 25.92 -37.23 -1.61
N GLU A 138 27.12 -37.76 -1.84
CA GLU A 138 28.04 -38.11 -0.75
C GLU A 138 28.46 -36.87 0.07
N GLU A 139 28.80 -35.77 -0.61
CA GLU A 139 29.25 -34.52 0.02
C GLU A 139 28.32 -33.34 -0.28
N ARG A 140 27.11 -33.57 -0.79
CA ARG A 140 26.16 -32.50 -1.13
C ARG A 140 24.90 -32.64 -0.30
N HIS A 141 24.52 -31.57 0.38
CA HIS A 141 23.41 -31.55 1.32
C HIS A 141 22.62 -30.26 1.18
N ARG A 142 21.32 -30.31 1.48
CA ARG A 142 20.49 -29.14 1.72
C ARG A 142 19.97 -29.20 3.15
N PHE A 143 20.33 -28.21 3.95
CA PHE A 143 19.86 -28.07 5.31
C PHE A 143 18.70 -27.08 5.35
N LEU A 144 17.54 -27.54 5.80
CA LEU A 144 16.32 -26.75 5.90
C LEU A 144 16.05 -26.44 7.36
N PHE A 145 15.90 -25.16 7.69
CA PHE A 145 15.43 -24.66 8.96
C PHE A 145 14.05 -24.02 8.77
N THR A 146 13.01 -24.67 9.27
CA THR A 146 11.63 -24.16 9.20
C THR A 146 11.16 -23.79 10.60
N HIS A 147 10.62 -22.59 10.77
CA HIS A 147 10.12 -22.11 12.06
C HIS A 147 8.90 -21.21 11.86
N HIS A 148 8.10 -21.05 12.91
CA HIS A 148 7.06 -20.04 12.92
C HIS A 148 7.66 -18.68 13.27
N HIS A 149 7.25 -17.62 12.56
CA HIS A 149 7.74 -16.25 12.76
C HIS A 149 7.56 -15.72 14.21
N LEU A 150 6.75 -16.37 15.05
CA LEU A 150 6.59 -16.07 16.48
C LEU A 150 7.91 -16.21 17.28
N LEU A 151 8.86 -17.02 16.78
CA LEU A 151 10.11 -17.31 17.48
C LEU A 151 11.21 -16.29 17.18
N LEU A 152 11.29 -15.86 15.92
CA LEU A 152 12.46 -15.22 15.34
C LEU A 152 12.07 -14.12 14.35
N ASP A 153 12.87 -13.07 14.32
CA ASP A 153 12.88 -12.08 13.25
C ASP A 153 14.03 -12.32 12.25
N GLY A 154 14.00 -11.58 11.14
CA GLY A 154 15.04 -11.64 10.11
C GLY A 154 16.45 -11.31 10.65
N TRP A 155 16.57 -10.48 11.69
CA TRP A 155 17.84 -10.20 12.37
C TRP A 155 18.38 -11.40 13.15
N SER A 156 17.49 -12.16 13.79
CA SER A 156 17.86 -13.34 14.58
C SER A 156 18.30 -14.52 13.70
N MET A 157 17.82 -14.60 12.46
CA MET A 157 18.13 -15.71 11.55
C MET A 157 19.64 -15.91 11.30
N PRO A 158 20.42 -14.88 10.90
CA PRO A 158 21.88 -15.00 10.81
C PRO A 158 22.54 -15.42 12.13
N LEU A 159 22.07 -14.90 13.27
CA LEU A 159 22.62 -15.23 14.59
C LEU A 159 22.41 -16.71 14.94
N VAL A 160 21.21 -17.23 14.70
CA VAL A 160 20.87 -18.65 14.91
C VAL A 160 21.77 -19.54 14.06
N MET A 161 21.99 -19.18 12.78
CA MET A 161 22.89 -19.94 11.90
C MET A 161 24.33 -19.88 12.36
N GLN A 162 24.82 -18.70 12.74
CA GLN A 162 26.17 -18.53 13.25
C GLN A 162 26.41 -19.37 14.53
N GLU A 163 25.48 -19.33 15.49
CA GLU A 163 25.58 -20.15 16.70
C GLU A 163 25.49 -21.64 16.37
N LEU A 164 24.58 -22.07 15.49
CA LEU A 164 24.42 -23.47 15.08
C LEU A 164 25.71 -24.04 14.50
N PHE A 165 26.34 -23.36 13.55
CA PHE A 165 27.55 -23.86 12.90
C PHE A 165 28.79 -23.74 13.78
N THR A 166 28.82 -22.78 14.72
CA THR A 166 29.84 -22.75 15.78
C THR A 166 29.71 -23.97 16.70
N LEU A 167 28.49 -24.32 17.10
CA LEU A 167 28.22 -25.48 17.93
C LEU A 167 28.52 -26.79 17.19
N TYR A 168 28.18 -26.89 15.90
CA TYR A 168 28.53 -28.04 15.04
C TYR A 168 30.05 -28.28 15.07
N GLY A 169 30.80 -27.20 14.93
CA GLY A 169 32.24 -27.20 14.99
C GLY A 169 32.87 -27.66 16.29
N ASN A 170 32.17 -27.44 17.39
CA ASN A 170 32.61 -27.72 18.75
C ASN A 170 31.80 -28.88 19.38
N ARG A 171 31.14 -29.71 18.56
CA ARG A 171 30.34 -30.88 19.00
C ARG A 171 29.32 -30.55 20.10
N GLY A 172 28.58 -29.48 19.90
CA GLY A 172 27.53 -29.03 20.82
C GLY A 172 28.03 -28.34 22.09
N ASP A 173 29.33 -28.07 22.23
CA ASP A 173 29.86 -27.40 23.43
C ASP A 173 29.44 -25.92 23.48
N THR A 174 28.44 -25.62 24.29
CA THR A 174 27.90 -24.26 24.48
C THR A 174 28.90 -23.27 25.08
N ARG A 175 30.03 -23.72 25.65
CA ARG A 175 31.12 -22.85 26.15
C ARG A 175 31.94 -22.22 25.02
N SER A 176 31.79 -22.72 23.79
CA SER A 176 32.38 -22.12 22.59
C SER A 176 31.70 -20.79 22.20
N LEU A 177 30.54 -20.49 22.77
CA LEU A 177 29.78 -19.27 22.54
C LEU A 177 29.81 -18.36 23.78
N PRO A 178 29.69 -17.02 23.60
CA PRO A 178 29.47 -16.10 24.71
C PRO A 178 28.21 -16.46 25.52
N PRO A 179 28.03 -15.97 26.76
CA PRO A 179 26.77 -16.14 27.49
C PRO A 179 25.57 -15.60 26.68
N ALA A 180 24.51 -16.40 26.56
CA ALA A 180 23.28 -15.95 25.89
C ALA A 180 22.60 -14.86 26.72
N VAL A 181 22.17 -13.77 26.07
CA VAL A 181 21.38 -12.73 26.73
C VAL A 181 19.93 -13.22 26.80
N PRO A 182 19.32 -13.35 28.00
CA PRO A 182 17.97 -13.89 28.12
C PRO A 182 16.91 -13.01 27.45
N TYR A 183 16.03 -13.62 26.65
CA TYR A 183 14.92 -12.91 25.97
C TYR A 183 13.95 -12.23 26.94
N GLU A 184 13.83 -12.74 28.17
CA GLU A 184 13.07 -12.10 29.25
C GLU A 184 13.54 -10.68 29.60
N ASN A 185 14.81 -10.33 29.33
CA ASN A 185 15.33 -8.99 29.56
C ASN A 185 14.59 -7.95 28.71
N TYR A 186 14.23 -8.33 27.48
CA TYR A 186 13.46 -7.47 26.58
C TYR A 186 12.07 -7.18 27.14
N PHE A 187 11.37 -8.20 27.67
CA PHE A 187 10.07 -7.99 28.31
C PHE A 187 10.12 -7.14 29.58
N ARG A 188 11.23 -7.22 30.34
CA ARG A 188 11.45 -6.32 31.49
C ARG A 188 11.55 -4.87 31.04
N TRP A 189 12.28 -4.61 29.95
CA TRP A 189 12.33 -3.27 29.35
C TRP A 189 10.98 -2.83 28.79
N LEU A 190 10.28 -3.71 28.08
CA LEU A 190 8.97 -3.43 27.47
C LEU A 190 7.92 -3.05 28.51
N THR A 191 7.90 -3.76 29.66
CA THR A 191 6.98 -3.47 30.77
C THR A 191 7.29 -2.16 31.48
N ALA A 192 8.51 -1.65 31.35
CA ALA A 192 8.95 -0.40 31.97
C ALA A 192 8.67 0.84 31.11
N GLN A 193 8.15 0.67 29.88
CA GLN A 193 7.88 1.80 28.98
C GLN A 193 6.67 2.62 29.42
N ASP A 194 6.72 3.93 29.15
CA ASP A 194 5.62 4.85 29.41
C ASP A 194 4.58 4.77 28.28
N THR A 195 3.59 3.88 28.46
CA THR A 195 2.51 3.68 27.49
C THR A 195 1.68 4.95 27.24
N PRO A 196 1.22 5.71 28.26
CA PRO A 196 0.52 6.97 28.02
C PRO A 196 1.32 8.00 27.20
N ALA A 197 2.63 8.12 27.43
CA ALA A 197 3.47 9.00 26.63
C ALA A 197 3.57 8.54 25.17
N ALA A 198 3.72 7.22 24.94
CA ALA A 198 3.72 6.64 23.60
C ALA A 198 2.38 6.85 22.89
N GLU A 199 1.25 6.59 23.56
CA GLU A 199 -0.09 6.84 23.01
C GLU A 199 -0.28 8.31 22.62
N ASN A 200 0.21 9.25 23.45
CA ASN A 200 0.14 10.67 23.12
C ASN A 200 0.97 11.02 21.88
N ALA A 201 2.20 10.51 21.78
CA ALA A 201 3.06 10.73 20.61
C ALA A 201 2.42 10.20 19.32
N TRP A 202 1.87 8.98 19.36
CA TRP A 202 1.15 8.38 18.22
C TRP A 202 -0.13 9.14 17.88
N ARG A 203 -0.89 9.62 18.87
CA ARG A 203 -2.07 10.46 18.65
C ARG A 203 -1.69 11.77 17.96
N THR A 204 -0.56 12.38 18.32
CA THR A 204 -0.06 13.58 17.64
C THR A 204 0.37 13.27 16.21
N ALA A 205 1.12 12.19 15.97
CA ALA A 205 1.58 11.82 14.63
C ALA A 205 0.42 11.48 13.67
N LEU A 206 -0.66 10.90 14.20
CA LEU A 206 -1.84 10.50 13.44
C LEU A 206 -3.03 11.47 13.59
N ALA A 207 -2.80 12.67 14.13
CA ALA A 207 -3.84 13.68 14.29
C ALA A 207 -4.42 14.10 12.94
N ASP A 208 -5.74 14.25 12.84
CA ASP A 208 -6.43 14.62 11.59
C ASP A 208 -6.24 13.60 10.45
N LEU A 209 -5.95 12.33 10.78
CA LEU A 209 -6.02 11.24 9.80
C LEU A 209 -7.48 10.84 9.62
N ASP A 210 -8.07 11.23 8.48
CA ASP A 210 -9.48 11.01 8.21
C ASP A 210 -9.79 9.61 7.67
N GLU A 211 -8.90 9.05 6.84
CA GLU A 211 -9.16 7.84 6.07
C GLU A 211 -7.92 6.95 5.91
N PRO A 212 -8.10 5.62 5.80
CA PRO A 212 -7.01 4.70 5.51
C PRO A 212 -6.53 4.82 4.05
N THR A 213 -5.29 4.41 3.79
CA THR A 213 -4.76 4.27 2.42
C THR A 213 -4.79 2.80 2.01
N ARG A 214 -5.67 2.46 1.06
CA ARG A 214 -5.84 1.09 0.58
C ARG A 214 -5.73 0.99 -0.94
N LEU A 215 -4.86 0.13 -1.44
CA LEU A 215 -4.80 -0.21 -2.87
C LEU A 215 -5.84 -1.26 -3.26
N ALA A 216 -6.20 -2.14 -2.33
CA ALA A 216 -7.19 -3.18 -2.48
C ALA A 216 -8.30 -3.02 -1.41
N PRO A 217 -9.14 -1.96 -1.48
CA PRO A 217 -10.12 -1.64 -0.44
C PRO A 217 -11.18 -2.74 -0.20
N HIS A 218 -11.38 -3.62 -1.18
CA HIS A 218 -12.31 -4.76 -1.13
C HIS A 218 -11.63 -6.08 -0.73
N ALA A 219 -10.32 -6.07 -0.46
CA ALA A 219 -9.63 -7.26 0.01
C ALA A 219 -10.17 -7.69 1.37
N ASP A 220 -10.50 -8.97 1.51
CA ASP A 220 -10.70 -9.55 2.84
C ASP A 220 -9.31 -9.80 3.44
N SER A 221 -8.92 -8.97 4.42
CA SER A 221 -7.65 -9.10 5.16
C SER A 221 -7.58 -10.39 5.99
N ARG A 222 -8.68 -11.15 6.06
CA ARG A 222 -8.76 -12.42 6.79
C ARG A 222 -8.56 -13.64 5.91
N GLN A 223 -8.53 -13.48 4.59
CA GLN A 223 -8.28 -14.59 3.66
C GLN A 223 -6.77 -14.77 3.50
N SER A 224 -6.24 -15.91 3.94
CA SER A 224 -4.84 -16.27 3.69
C SER A 224 -4.71 -16.91 2.32
N VAL A 225 -3.94 -16.26 1.44
CA VAL A 225 -3.59 -16.72 0.09
C VAL A 225 -2.08 -16.75 0.01
N THR A 226 -1.50 -17.81 -0.56
CA THR A 226 -0.06 -17.87 -0.82
C THR A 226 0.34 -16.71 -1.75
N PRO A 227 1.19 -15.78 -1.30
CA PRO A 227 1.62 -14.68 -2.13
C PRO A 227 2.48 -15.11 -3.31
N HIS A 228 2.49 -14.28 -4.35
CA HIS A 228 3.47 -14.35 -5.43
C HIS A 228 4.56 -13.28 -5.20
N HIS A 229 5.74 -13.50 -5.78
CA HIS A 229 6.90 -12.62 -5.64
C HIS A 229 7.33 -12.08 -6.99
N ARG A 230 7.64 -10.78 -7.02
CA ARG A 230 8.28 -10.12 -8.15
C ARG A 230 9.58 -9.46 -7.69
N VAL A 231 10.68 -10.16 -7.96
CA VAL A 231 12.04 -9.69 -7.61
C VAL A 231 12.67 -8.94 -8.76
N VAL A 232 13.14 -7.71 -8.49
CA VAL A 232 13.87 -6.86 -9.43
C VAL A 232 15.10 -6.25 -8.75
N SER A 233 16.27 -6.42 -9.35
CA SER A 233 17.50 -5.77 -8.90
C SER A 233 17.73 -4.48 -9.68
N LEU A 234 17.81 -3.35 -8.97
CA LEU A 234 18.10 -2.07 -9.60
C LEU A 234 19.52 -2.06 -10.19
N PRO A 235 19.78 -1.28 -11.26
CA PRO A 235 21.13 -1.09 -11.76
C PRO A 235 22.10 -0.61 -10.65
N PRO A 236 23.35 -1.09 -10.62
CA PRO A 236 24.35 -0.66 -9.63
C PRO A 236 24.56 0.86 -9.62
N GLU A 237 24.46 1.50 -10.78
CA GLU A 237 24.58 2.96 -10.97
C GLU A 237 23.49 3.69 -10.21
N LEU A 238 22.24 3.25 -10.36
CA LEU A 238 21.08 3.81 -9.67
C LEU A 238 21.20 3.62 -8.16
N THR A 239 21.59 2.42 -7.72
CA THR A 239 21.82 2.12 -6.30
C THR A 239 22.88 3.04 -5.68
N ARG A 240 24.00 3.26 -6.39
CA ARG A 240 25.05 4.20 -5.95
C ARG A 240 24.56 5.64 -5.94
N ALA A 241 23.78 6.05 -6.93
CA ALA A 241 23.22 7.39 -7.02
C ALA A 241 22.25 7.68 -5.86
N LEU A 242 21.33 6.76 -5.57
CA LEU A 242 20.41 6.81 -4.42
C LEU A 242 21.16 6.89 -3.10
N THR A 243 22.13 5.98 -2.89
CA THR A 243 22.97 5.98 -1.68
C THR A 243 23.77 7.28 -1.56
N GLY A 244 24.26 7.81 -2.67
CA GLY A 244 24.96 9.08 -2.75
C GLY A 244 24.07 10.27 -2.39
N GLN A 245 22.84 10.31 -2.91
CA GLN A 245 21.84 11.33 -2.54
C GLN A 245 21.53 11.28 -1.05
N ALA A 246 21.22 10.08 -0.55
CA ALA A 246 20.90 9.88 0.86
C ALA A 246 22.03 10.42 1.76
N ARG A 247 23.28 10.04 1.47
CA ARG A 247 24.46 10.53 2.22
C ARG A 247 24.64 12.05 2.12
N ARG A 248 24.49 12.65 0.93
CA ARG A 248 24.67 14.11 0.73
C ARG A 248 23.68 14.94 1.55
N HIS A 249 22.47 14.42 1.74
CA HIS A 249 21.38 15.10 2.44
C HIS A 249 21.15 14.61 3.87
N GLY A 250 22.03 13.74 4.41
CA GLY A 250 21.90 13.20 5.75
C GLY A 250 20.68 12.28 5.92
N LEU A 251 20.20 11.68 4.84
CA LEU A 251 19.08 10.75 4.81
C LEU A 251 19.58 9.30 4.88
N THR A 252 18.73 8.40 5.36
CA THR A 252 18.92 6.95 5.20
C THR A 252 18.38 6.47 3.86
N LEU A 253 18.95 5.39 3.31
CA LEU A 253 18.41 4.75 2.10
C LEU A 253 16.97 4.23 2.34
N ASN A 254 16.67 3.77 3.56
CA ASN A 254 15.30 3.40 3.95
C ASN A 254 14.31 4.57 3.80
N THR A 255 14.67 5.76 4.28
CA THR A 255 13.82 6.95 4.08
C THR A 255 13.58 7.24 2.60
N VAL A 256 14.59 7.11 1.74
CA VAL A 256 14.42 7.32 0.30
C VAL A 256 13.45 6.31 -0.31
N VAL A 257 13.55 5.03 0.07
CA VAL A 257 12.62 3.96 -0.32
C VAL A 257 11.19 4.28 0.16
N GLN A 258 11.02 4.69 1.42
CA GLN A 258 9.72 5.04 1.99
C GLN A 258 9.08 6.27 1.31
N VAL A 259 9.86 7.30 0.98
CA VAL A 259 9.37 8.47 0.23
C VAL A 259 8.93 8.07 -1.17
N ALA A 260 9.72 7.26 -1.87
CA ALA A 260 9.35 6.75 -3.19
C ALA A 260 8.03 5.96 -3.13
N TRP A 261 7.84 5.17 -2.07
CA TRP A 261 6.64 4.37 -1.86
C TRP A 261 5.42 5.26 -1.58
N ALA A 262 5.59 6.26 -0.71
CA ALA A 262 4.55 7.24 -0.41
C ALA A 262 4.07 7.97 -1.67
N LEU A 263 5.00 8.41 -2.52
CA LEU A 263 4.68 9.09 -3.79
C LEU A 263 3.94 8.17 -4.76
N LEU A 264 4.35 6.90 -4.85
CA LEU A 264 3.65 5.91 -5.65
C LEU A 264 2.21 5.74 -5.16
N LEU A 265 2.01 5.49 -3.86
CA LEU A 265 0.68 5.30 -3.26
C LEU A 265 -0.21 6.53 -3.45
N ALA A 266 0.32 7.72 -3.23
CA ALA A 266 -0.40 8.97 -3.38
C ALA A 266 -0.97 9.15 -4.79
N ARG A 267 -0.15 8.83 -5.79
CA ARG A 267 -0.54 8.95 -7.20
C ARG A 267 -1.51 7.85 -7.63
N LEU A 268 -1.38 6.64 -7.11
CA LEU A 268 -2.31 5.54 -7.40
C LEU A 268 -3.67 5.72 -6.74
N THR A 269 -3.70 6.32 -5.54
CA THR A 269 -4.93 6.53 -4.76
C THR A 269 -5.55 7.91 -4.96
N GLY A 270 -4.84 8.84 -5.60
CA GLY A 270 -5.25 10.24 -5.73
C GLY A 270 -5.22 11.02 -4.41
N ARG A 271 -4.47 10.55 -3.41
CA ARG A 271 -4.40 11.14 -2.06
C ARG A 271 -3.13 11.95 -1.87
N GLU A 272 -3.22 13.00 -1.07
CA GLU A 272 -2.06 13.77 -0.60
C GLU A 272 -1.63 13.38 0.82
N ASP A 273 -2.48 12.72 1.59
CA ASP A 273 -2.16 12.15 2.90
C ASP A 273 -2.23 10.62 2.80
N VAL A 274 -1.07 9.97 2.83
CA VAL A 274 -0.95 8.53 2.66
C VAL A 274 -0.36 7.87 3.90
N ILE A 275 -0.81 6.65 4.18
CA ILE A 275 -0.33 5.86 5.29
C ILE A 275 -0.02 4.44 4.83
N PHE A 276 1.11 3.89 5.24
CA PHE A 276 1.50 2.51 4.93
C PHE A 276 2.23 1.88 6.11
N GLY A 277 2.31 0.55 6.13
CA GLY A 277 3.03 -0.15 7.16
C GLY A 277 4.54 -0.08 6.92
N THR A 278 5.31 -0.05 7.99
CA THR A 278 6.73 -0.38 7.95
C THR A 278 7.12 -1.34 9.07
N THR A 279 8.13 -2.17 8.81
CA THR A 279 8.72 -3.04 9.82
C THR A 279 9.95 -2.38 10.43
N VAL A 280 9.92 -2.14 11.74
CA VAL A 280 11.08 -1.63 12.50
C VAL A 280 11.77 -2.77 13.25
N SER A 281 13.04 -2.60 13.60
CA SER A 281 13.82 -3.67 14.27
C SER A 281 13.30 -4.05 15.65
N GLY A 282 12.71 -3.10 16.38
CA GLY A 282 12.31 -3.25 17.79
C GLY A 282 13.47 -3.46 18.78
N ARG A 283 14.72 -3.43 18.30
CA ARG A 283 15.93 -3.63 19.11
C ARG A 283 16.40 -2.31 19.71
N SER A 284 15.82 -1.95 20.85
CA SER A 284 16.18 -0.72 21.57
C SER A 284 17.61 -0.80 22.15
N PRO A 285 18.48 0.20 21.88
CA PRO A 285 19.85 0.23 22.40
C PRO A 285 19.91 0.35 23.94
N GLU A 286 18.79 0.66 24.59
CA GLU A 286 18.67 0.68 26.05
C GLU A 286 18.73 -0.72 26.68
N VAL A 287 18.52 -1.78 25.89
CA VAL A 287 18.58 -3.17 26.36
C VAL A 287 19.98 -3.72 26.09
N PRO A 288 20.81 -3.95 27.13
CA PRO A 288 22.19 -4.39 26.93
C PRO A 288 22.26 -5.73 26.20
N GLY A 289 23.03 -5.78 25.10
CA GLY A 289 23.27 -6.98 24.31
C GLY A 289 22.10 -7.40 23.41
N ILE A 290 21.11 -6.52 23.19
CA ILE A 290 19.95 -6.81 22.35
C ILE A 290 20.33 -7.17 20.92
N GLU A 291 21.45 -6.68 20.40
CA GLU A 291 21.92 -6.93 19.04
C GLU A 291 22.30 -8.39 18.80
N SER A 292 22.68 -9.09 19.87
CA SER A 292 23.02 -10.53 19.88
C SER A 292 21.90 -11.43 20.38
N MET A 293 20.78 -10.85 20.82
CA MET A 293 19.67 -11.60 21.40
C MET A 293 18.86 -12.28 20.28
N ILE A 294 18.49 -13.54 20.49
CA ILE A 294 17.69 -14.31 19.54
C ILE A 294 16.22 -14.25 19.99
N GLY A 295 15.31 -13.85 19.11
CA GLY A 295 13.90 -13.63 19.44
C GLY A 295 13.13 -12.86 18.37
N LEU A 296 11.83 -12.60 18.61
CA LEU A 296 11.00 -11.77 17.73
C LEU A 296 10.89 -10.35 18.30
N PHE A 297 11.69 -9.41 17.77
CA PHE A 297 11.72 -8.03 18.24
C PHE A 297 10.99 -7.08 17.31
N ILE A 298 10.99 -7.37 16.01
CA ILE A 298 10.40 -6.49 15.01
C ILE A 298 8.96 -6.12 15.37
N ASN A 299 8.57 -4.93 14.94
CA ASN A 299 7.21 -4.45 15.09
C ASN A 299 6.74 -3.82 13.78
N THR A 300 5.44 -3.89 13.52
CA THR A 300 4.83 -3.23 12.37
C THR A 300 4.16 -1.94 12.83
N LEU A 301 4.53 -0.83 12.20
CA LEU A 301 4.09 0.51 12.58
C LEU A 301 3.59 1.29 11.37
N PRO A 302 2.65 2.23 11.55
CA PRO A 302 2.24 3.10 10.46
C PRO A 302 3.30 4.17 10.17
N VAL A 303 3.50 4.43 8.90
CA VAL A 303 4.21 5.60 8.38
C VAL A 303 3.20 6.44 7.65
N ARG A 304 2.87 7.62 8.20
CA ARG A 304 2.03 8.61 7.56
C ARG A 304 2.91 9.64 6.85
N VAL A 305 2.57 9.95 5.60
CA VAL A 305 3.26 10.93 4.78
C VAL A 305 2.21 11.87 4.20
N ARG A 306 2.22 13.12 4.69
CA ARG A 306 1.46 14.22 4.11
C ARG A 306 2.32 14.86 3.01
N LEU A 307 1.81 14.92 1.80
CA LEU A 307 2.46 15.50 0.64
C LEU A 307 1.97 16.93 0.46
N ASP A 308 2.90 17.89 0.44
CA ASP A 308 2.63 19.23 -0.05
C ASP A 308 3.15 19.31 -1.50
N PRO A 309 2.28 19.58 -2.49
CA PRO A 309 2.66 19.72 -3.89
C PRO A 309 3.82 20.70 -4.14
N THR A 310 3.95 21.71 -3.28
CA THR A 310 4.92 22.80 -3.38
C THR A 310 6.16 22.61 -2.52
N GLU A 311 6.22 21.55 -1.71
CA GLU A 311 7.41 21.19 -0.93
C GLU A 311 8.48 20.58 -1.85
N PRO A 312 9.76 21.01 -1.73
CA PRO A 312 10.87 20.34 -2.40
C PRO A 312 10.97 18.88 -1.98
N LEU A 313 11.21 17.99 -2.96
CA LEU A 313 11.20 16.55 -2.76
C LEU A 313 12.19 16.06 -1.69
N LEU A 314 13.36 16.69 -1.60
CA LEU A 314 14.38 16.35 -0.61
C LEU A 314 14.03 16.88 0.80
N ASP A 315 13.23 17.94 0.89
CA ASP A 315 12.73 18.48 2.16
C ASP A 315 11.63 17.57 2.73
N LEU A 316 10.75 17.05 1.87
CA LEU A 316 9.80 15.98 2.23
C LEU A 316 10.54 14.77 2.82
N ALA A 317 11.61 14.31 2.17
CA ALA A 317 12.40 13.18 2.68
C ALA A 317 13.05 13.48 4.04
N ALA A 318 13.62 14.69 4.19
CA ALA A 318 14.20 15.11 5.45
C ALA A 318 13.15 15.24 6.56
N ARG A 319 11.94 15.71 6.23
CA ARG A 319 10.82 15.81 7.15
C ARG A 319 10.34 14.43 7.60
N LEU A 320 10.14 13.50 6.67
CA LEU A 320 9.76 12.13 7.00
C LEU A 320 10.78 11.48 7.95
N GLN A 321 12.08 11.64 7.70
CA GLN A 321 13.10 11.09 8.59
C GLN A 321 13.03 11.69 10.01
N ARG A 322 12.79 13.00 10.13
CA ARG A 322 12.64 13.65 11.45
C ARG A 322 11.41 13.13 12.18
N GLU A 323 10.26 13.06 11.50
CA GLU A 323 9.00 12.55 12.06
C GLU A 323 9.17 11.09 12.55
N GLN A 324 9.88 10.24 11.78
CA GLN A 324 10.19 8.87 12.19
C GLN A 324 11.16 8.79 13.38
N ALA A 325 12.15 9.69 13.44
CA ALA A 325 13.10 9.74 14.55
C ALA A 325 12.43 10.19 15.87
N GLU A 326 11.48 11.12 15.81
CA GLU A 326 10.68 11.57 16.95
C GLU A 326 9.83 10.43 17.54
N LEU A 327 9.36 9.51 16.70
CA LEU A 327 8.58 8.35 17.12
C LEU A 327 9.45 7.18 17.62
N SER A 328 10.77 7.21 17.46
CA SER A 328 11.67 6.08 17.73
C SER A 328 11.54 5.50 19.15
N ALA A 329 11.42 6.36 20.17
CA ALA A 329 11.24 5.95 21.57
C ALA A 329 9.86 5.30 21.85
N HIS A 330 8.91 5.48 20.94
CA HIS A 330 7.51 5.05 21.08
C HIS A 330 7.15 3.87 20.16
N GLN A 331 8.14 3.32 19.44
CA GLN A 331 7.98 2.19 18.51
C GLN A 331 7.64 0.85 19.19
N HIS A 332 7.66 0.82 20.53
CA HIS A 332 7.29 -0.35 21.32
C HIS A 332 5.76 -0.58 21.39
N LEU A 333 4.95 0.42 21.03
CA LEU A 333 3.49 0.31 21.03
C LEU A 333 2.99 -0.60 19.90
N GLY A 334 1.95 -1.38 20.16
CA GLY A 334 1.39 -2.31 19.18
C GLY A 334 0.56 -1.63 18.09
N MET A 335 0.56 -2.17 16.88
CA MET A 335 -0.28 -1.69 15.76
C MET A 335 -1.77 -1.62 16.14
N ALA A 336 -2.28 -2.65 16.83
CA ALA A 336 -3.68 -2.67 17.28
C ALA A 336 -3.99 -1.56 18.31
N ASP A 337 -3.01 -1.15 19.11
CA ASP A 337 -3.16 -0.05 20.07
C ASP A 337 -3.15 1.28 19.34
N ILE A 338 -2.21 1.45 18.41
CA ILE A 338 -2.10 2.64 17.55
C ILE A 338 -3.39 2.84 16.74
N GLN A 339 -3.96 1.77 16.17
CA GLN A 339 -5.24 1.81 15.45
C GLN A 339 -6.41 2.29 16.32
N ARG A 340 -6.41 2.00 17.62
CA ARG A 340 -7.48 2.49 18.53
C ARG A 340 -7.35 3.97 18.86
N LEU A 341 -6.21 4.59 18.55
CA LEU A 341 -6.00 6.03 18.73
C LEU A 341 -6.58 6.86 17.57
N THR A 342 -6.91 6.23 16.44
CA THR A 342 -7.44 6.89 15.24
C THR A 342 -8.96 6.76 15.13
N ASN A 343 -9.58 7.67 14.36
CA ASN A 343 -11.03 7.66 14.12
C ASN A 343 -11.44 6.86 12.87
N THR A 344 -10.51 6.18 12.23
CA THR A 344 -10.69 5.48 10.94
C THR A 344 -11.55 4.21 11.03
N GLY A 345 -11.85 3.72 12.24
CA GLY A 345 -12.77 2.60 12.46
C GLY A 345 -12.27 1.23 11.97
N GLY A 346 -10.97 1.09 11.65
CA GLY A 346 -10.39 -0.17 11.17
C GLY A 346 -8.93 -0.06 10.72
N GLU A 347 -8.50 -1.03 9.90
CA GLU A 347 -7.15 -1.13 9.34
C GLU A 347 -6.75 0.14 8.56
N LEU A 348 -5.59 0.71 8.91
CA LEU A 348 -5.09 1.99 8.40
C LEU A 348 -4.52 1.89 6.98
N PHE A 349 -3.94 0.74 6.65
CA PHE A 349 -3.23 0.51 5.40
C PHE A 349 -3.28 -0.95 5.01
N ASP A 350 -3.17 -1.24 3.72
CA ASP A 350 -3.08 -2.61 3.19
C ASP A 350 -1.74 -2.87 2.47
N THR A 351 -0.80 -1.94 2.58
CA THR A 351 0.56 -2.09 2.03
C THR A 351 1.63 -2.00 3.10
N LEU A 352 2.72 -2.75 2.91
CA LEU A 352 3.85 -2.80 3.84
C LEU A 352 5.17 -2.52 3.12
N THR A 353 6.07 -1.79 3.78
CA THR A 353 7.46 -1.61 3.34
C THR A 353 8.42 -2.19 4.39
N VAL A 354 9.35 -3.03 3.94
CA VAL A 354 10.36 -3.66 4.78
C VAL A 354 11.73 -3.34 4.22
N PHE A 355 12.65 -2.90 5.07
CA PHE A 355 14.04 -2.63 4.68
C PHE A 355 14.97 -3.60 5.42
N GLU A 356 15.45 -4.63 4.72
CA GLU A 356 16.16 -5.76 5.32
C GLU A 356 17.68 -5.56 5.28
N ASN A 357 18.22 -4.81 6.24
CA ASN A 357 19.67 -4.56 6.34
C ASN A 357 20.41 -5.60 7.20
N TYR A 358 20.08 -6.88 7.08
CA TYR A 358 20.67 -7.92 7.92
C TYR A 358 22.03 -8.41 7.37
N PRO A 359 23.04 -8.65 8.24
CA PRO A 359 24.33 -9.16 7.82
C PRO A 359 24.27 -10.67 7.60
N LEU A 360 23.79 -11.12 6.45
CA LEU A 360 24.04 -12.47 5.95
C LEU A 360 25.27 -12.40 5.05
N ASP A 361 26.44 -12.69 5.63
CA ASP A 361 27.67 -12.90 4.88
C ASP A 361 27.87 -14.42 4.66
N PRO A 362 27.59 -14.95 3.47
CA PRO A 362 27.81 -16.36 3.16
C PRO A 362 29.28 -16.78 3.35
N ASP A 363 30.23 -15.87 3.15
CA ASP A 363 31.66 -16.16 3.32
C ASP A 363 32.04 -16.27 4.80
N ALA A 364 31.36 -15.56 5.70
CA ALA A 364 31.52 -15.71 7.14
C ALA A 364 31.02 -17.07 7.63
N LEU A 365 29.93 -17.59 7.05
CA LEU A 365 29.40 -18.93 7.34
C LEU A 365 30.26 -20.04 6.72
N SER A 366 30.86 -19.79 5.56
CA SER A 366 31.70 -20.73 4.77
C SER A 366 32.97 -21.24 5.48
N LYS A 367 33.38 -20.64 6.61
CA LYS A 367 34.57 -21.06 7.37
C LYS A 367 34.28 -22.13 8.44
N ALA A 368 33.07 -22.66 8.51
CA ALA A 368 32.70 -23.66 9.51
C ALA A 368 33.20 -25.08 9.12
N HIS A 369 34.31 -25.50 9.73
CA HIS A 369 34.67 -26.92 9.92
C HIS A 369 34.68 -27.81 8.66
N GLY A 370 35.12 -27.25 7.54
CA GLY A 370 35.26 -27.99 6.27
C GLY A 370 33.97 -28.08 5.45
N LEU A 371 32.91 -27.35 5.83
CA LEU A 371 31.69 -27.21 5.04
C LEU A 371 31.71 -25.91 4.24
N ARG A 372 31.43 -26.00 2.95
CA ARG A 372 31.31 -24.87 2.04
C ARG A 372 29.83 -24.57 1.80
N PHE A 373 29.45 -23.31 1.96
CA PHE A 373 28.09 -22.84 1.72
C PHE A 373 27.99 -22.48 0.24
N THR A 374 27.04 -23.08 -0.47
CA THR A 374 26.98 -22.99 -1.95
C THR A 374 25.68 -22.41 -2.48
N GLY A 375 24.66 -22.28 -1.63
CA GLY A 375 23.37 -21.74 -1.98
C GLY A 375 22.57 -21.35 -0.74
N LEU A 376 21.72 -20.33 -0.91
CA LEU A 376 20.82 -19.83 0.11
C LEU A 376 19.43 -19.69 -0.51
N HIS A 377 18.43 -20.26 0.16
CA HIS A 377 17.03 -20.24 -0.25
C HIS A 377 16.22 -19.69 0.90
N THR A 378 15.60 -18.54 0.72
CA THR A 378 14.79 -17.89 1.77
C THR A 378 13.35 -17.84 1.32
N HIS A 379 12.45 -18.18 2.22
CA HIS A 379 11.03 -17.95 2.02
C HIS A 379 10.41 -17.34 3.28
N ASN A 380 9.89 -16.13 3.11
CA ASN A 380 9.31 -15.30 4.15
C ASN A 380 8.17 -14.50 3.53
N ASP A 381 6.93 -14.95 3.78
CA ASP A 381 5.74 -14.32 3.24
C ASP A 381 5.17 -13.30 4.22
N VAL A 382 4.39 -12.37 3.68
CA VAL A 382 3.63 -11.37 4.45
C VAL A 382 2.17 -11.45 4.04
N HIS A 383 1.27 -11.21 5.00
CA HIS A 383 -0.17 -11.35 4.79
C HIS A 383 -0.81 -10.14 4.07
N TYR A 384 -0.08 -9.04 3.90
CA TYR A 384 -0.58 -7.82 3.27
C TYR A 384 -0.85 -8.06 1.77
N PRO A 385 -1.92 -7.46 1.20
CA PRO A 385 -2.19 -7.51 -0.23
C PRO A 385 -1.00 -7.17 -1.14
N LEU A 386 -0.18 -6.18 -0.74
CA LEU A 386 1.04 -5.81 -1.42
C LEU A 386 2.10 -5.38 -0.42
N ALA A 387 3.31 -5.91 -0.53
CA ALA A 387 4.44 -5.49 0.27
C ALA A 387 5.70 -5.31 -0.58
N LEU A 388 6.50 -4.32 -0.22
CA LEU A 388 7.80 -4.06 -0.80
C LEU A 388 8.90 -4.43 0.20
N ILE A 389 9.72 -5.41 -0.13
CA ILE A 389 10.92 -5.78 0.63
C ILE A 389 12.14 -5.24 -0.12
N ALA A 390 12.84 -4.28 0.49
CA ALA A 390 14.04 -3.65 -0.04
C ALA A 390 15.29 -4.25 0.62
N LEU A 391 16.13 -4.90 -0.18
CA LEU A 391 17.37 -5.55 0.24
C LEU A 391 18.57 -4.71 -0.23
N PRO A 392 19.26 -3.97 0.66
CA PRO A 392 20.43 -3.20 0.30
C PRO A 392 21.62 -4.11 -0.07
N GLY A 393 22.45 -3.65 -0.99
CA GLY A 393 23.62 -4.37 -1.44
C GLY A 393 24.40 -3.60 -2.50
N HIS A 394 25.24 -4.29 -3.27
CA HIS A 394 25.86 -3.71 -4.48
C HIS A 394 24.78 -3.21 -5.46
N GLN A 395 23.67 -3.95 -5.54
CA GLN A 395 22.42 -3.55 -6.15
C GLN A 395 21.34 -3.57 -5.08
N LEU A 396 20.52 -2.53 -5.04
CA LEU A 396 19.29 -2.54 -4.25
C LEU A 396 18.33 -3.49 -4.94
N THR A 397 17.99 -4.60 -4.28
CA THR A 397 16.99 -5.54 -4.77
C THR A 397 15.65 -5.23 -4.14
N LEU A 398 14.62 -5.22 -4.95
CA LEU A 398 13.23 -5.00 -4.58
C LEU A 398 12.49 -6.31 -4.79
N ASP A 399 11.89 -6.86 -3.74
CA ASP A 399 10.95 -7.99 -3.84
C ASP A 399 9.56 -7.49 -3.50
N LEU A 400 8.67 -7.49 -4.50
CA LEU A 400 7.26 -7.20 -4.30
C LEU A 400 6.52 -8.50 -4.05
N THR A 401 6.05 -8.66 -2.83
CA THR A 401 5.16 -9.77 -2.43
C THR A 401 3.72 -9.30 -2.59
N TYR A 402 2.90 -10.05 -3.32
CA TYR A 402 1.53 -9.64 -3.61
C TYR A 402 0.55 -10.81 -3.66
N ARG A 403 -0.71 -10.50 -3.41
CA ARG A 403 -1.82 -11.44 -3.53
C ARG A 403 -2.25 -11.59 -5.00
N PRO A 404 -2.09 -12.77 -5.63
CA PRO A 404 -2.40 -12.97 -7.05
C PRO A 404 -3.91 -12.94 -7.36
N ASP A 405 -4.76 -13.05 -6.32
CA ASP A 405 -6.21 -12.86 -6.45
C ASP A 405 -6.64 -11.38 -6.50
N LEU A 406 -5.72 -10.45 -6.18
CA LEU A 406 -5.97 -9.01 -6.14
C LEU A 406 -5.17 -8.23 -7.20
N PHE A 407 -3.97 -8.69 -7.52
CA PHE A 407 -3.07 -8.04 -8.49
C PHE A 407 -2.62 -9.05 -9.56
N GLY A 408 -2.81 -8.71 -10.83
CA GLY A 408 -2.26 -9.49 -11.94
C GLY A 408 -0.76 -9.28 -12.07
N GLU A 409 -0.05 -10.22 -12.70
CA GLU A 409 1.41 -10.11 -12.90
C GLU A 409 1.80 -8.84 -13.67
N SER A 410 1.02 -8.47 -14.70
CA SER A 410 1.22 -7.23 -15.45
C SER A 410 1.04 -5.96 -14.61
N ASP A 411 0.08 -5.98 -13.68
CA ASP A 411 -0.16 -4.83 -12.79
C ASP A 411 1.04 -4.61 -11.88
N VAL A 412 1.63 -5.69 -11.37
CA VAL A 412 2.82 -5.64 -10.51
C VAL A 412 4.05 -5.22 -11.30
N ASP A 413 4.23 -5.68 -12.53
CA ASP A 413 5.29 -5.19 -13.41
C ASP A 413 5.18 -3.67 -13.64
N ASP A 414 3.98 -3.17 -13.93
CA ASP A 414 3.73 -1.73 -14.07
C ASP A 414 4.03 -0.96 -12.76
N LEU A 415 3.70 -1.53 -11.60
CA LEU A 415 4.04 -0.95 -10.30
C LEU A 415 5.55 -0.87 -10.08
N VAL A 416 6.30 -1.92 -10.43
CA VAL A 416 7.76 -1.94 -10.33
C VAL A 416 8.39 -0.90 -11.25
N ASP A 417 7.92 -0.78 -12.48
CA ASP A 417 8.41 0.20 -13.44
C ASP A 417 8.16 1.63 -12.94
N ARG A 418 6.94 1.92 -12.48
CA ARG A 418 6.58 3.23 -11.89
C ARG A 418 7.40 3.54 -10.65
N TYR A 419 7.58 2.57 -9.75
CA TYR A 419 8.39 2.73 -8.55
C TYR A 419 9.86 2.99 -8.87
N THR A 420 10.43 2.24 -9.83
CA THR A 420 11.80 2.42 -10.31
C THR A 420 12.01 3.82 -10.92
N ARG A 421 11.00 4.36 -11.62
CA ARG A 421 11.04 5.73 -12.14
C ARG A 421 11.06 6.76 -11.00
N VAL A 422 10.23 6.61 -9.98
CA VAL A 422 10.25 7.50 -8.80
C VAL A 422 11.62 7.46 -8.11
N LEU A 423 12.20 6.28 -7.93
CA LEU A 423 13.56 6.13 -7.39
C LEU A 423 14.61 6.81 -8.28
N THR A 424 14.50 6.68 -9.61
CA THR A 424 15.40 7.35 -10.55
C THR A 424 15.30 8.87 -10.41
N THR A 425 14.08 9.41 -10.33
CA THR A 425 13.84 10.83 -10.08
C THR A 425 14.43 11.29 -8.75
N LEU A 426 14.29 10.51 -7.67
CA LEU A 426 14.93 10.80 -6.37
C LEU A 426 16.47 10.78 -6.44
N ALA A 427 17.04 9.86 -7.22
CA ALA A 427 18.49 9.77 -7.41
C ALA A 427 19.06 11.01 -8.12
N GLU A 428 18.29 11.60 -9.03
CA GLU A 428 18.65 12.76 -9.84
C GLU A 428 18.12 14.09 -9.28
N ALA A 429 17.35 14.03 -8.18
CA ALA A 429 16.66 15.18 -7.61
C ALA A 429 17.63 16.33 -7.29
N THR A 430 17.24 17.52 -7.72
CA THR A 430 17.87 18.78 -7.31
C THR A 430 17.12 19.36 -6.12
N ALA A 431 17.74 20.29 -5.39
CA ALA A 431 17.09 20.98 -4.27
C ALA A 431 15.84 21.80 -4.65
N ARG A 432 15.55 21.96 -5.95
CA ARG A 432 14.38 22.72 -6.45
C ARG A 432 13.26 21.83 -6.97
N LEU A 433 13.49 20.54 -7.15
CA LEU A 433 12.47 19.63 -7.68
C LEU A 433 11.33 19.53 -6.68
N LEU A 434 10.14 19.92 -7.09
CA LEU A 434 8.95 19.94 -6.25
C LEU A 434 8.26 18.58 -6.28
N THR A 435 7.57 18.26 -5.19
CA THR A 435 6.87 16.98 -5.03
C THR A 435 5.86 16.72 -6.15
N HIS A 436 5.15 17.75 -6.63
CA HIS A 436 4.17 17.56 -7.69
C HIS A 436 4.76 17.24 -9.06
N GLU A 437 6.03 17.59 -9.29
CA GLU A 437 6.74 17.38 -10.57
C GLU A 437 7.18 15.92 -10.74
N VAL A 438 7.10 15.10 -9.69
CA VAL A 438 7.40 13.67 -9.75
C VAL A 438 6.23 12.93 -10.43
N GLY A 439 6.42 12.59 -11.70
CA GLY A 439 5.45 11.87 -12.52
C GLY A 439 5.69 10.35 -12.55
N LEU A 440 4.61 9.57 -12.44
CA LEU A 440 4.68 8.10 -12.54
C LEU A 440 4.71 7.56 -13.97
N LEU A 441 4.01 8.25 -14.89
CA LEU A 441 3.82 7.76 -16.24
C LEU A 441 5.13 7.67 -17.00
N THR A 442 5.34 6.55 -17.68
CA THR A 442 6.37 6.42 -18.70
C THR A 442 6.14 7.46 -19.79
N PRO A 443 7.19 7.86 -20.53
CA PRO A 443 7.03 8.76 -21.68
C PRO A 443 6.00 8.26 -22.69
N GLU A 444 5.83 6.93 -22.82
CA GLU A 444 4.87 6.33 -23.72
C GLU A 444 3.42 6.40 -23.19
N GLU A 445 3.20 6.13 -21.90
CA GLU A 445 1.88 6.33 -21.29
C GLU A 445 1.47 7.81 -21.34
N GLN A 446 2.41 8.73 -21.10
CA GLN A 446 2.15 10.16 -21.20
C GLN A 446 1.78 10.56 -22.62
N ARG A 447 2.53 10.09 -23.63
CA ARG A 447 2.21 10.33 -25.05
C ARG A 447 0.82 9.80 -25.40
N ARG A 448 0.51 8.57 -24.98
CA ARG A 448 -0.80 7.97 -25.24
C ARG A 448 -1.94 8.77 -24.63
N ALA A 449 -1.79 9.19 -23.37
CA ALA A 449 -2.81 9.94 -22.66
C ALA A 449 -2.99 11.38 -23.18
N VAL A 450 -1.89 12.05 -23.54
CA VAL A 450 -1.92 13.48 -23.92
C VAL A 450 -2.06 13.68 -25.42
N GLU A 451 -1.46 12.81 -26.24
CA GLU A 451 -1.44 12.94 -27.70
C GLU A 451 -2.42 11.97 -28.36
N GLU A 452 -2.27 10.65 -28.16
CA GLU A 452 -3.04 9.65 -28.94
C GLU A 452 -4.54 9.67 -28.62
N PHE A 453 -4.91 9.72 -27.34
CA PHE A 453 -6.31 9.82 -26.93
C PHE A 453 -6.93 11.17 -27.29
N ASN A 454 -6.11 12.21 -27.48
CA ASN A 454 -6.54 13.56 -27.85
C ASN A 454 -6.27 13.90 -29.31
N ASP A 455 -6.00 12.92 -30.18
CA ASP A 455 -5.89 13.11 -31.63
C ASP A 455 -7.28 13.30 -32.27
N THR A 456 -7.99 14.30 -31.77
CA THR A 456 -9.36 14.68 -32.14
C THR A 456 -9.38 15.95 -32.97
N ALA A 457 -8.22 16.47 -33.39
CA ALA A 457 -8.12 17.65 -34.22
C ALA A 457 -8.75 17.38 -35.59
N ARG A 458 -9.85 18.08 -35.89
CA ARG A 458 -10.54 18.03 -37.18
C ARG A 458 -10.80 19.46 -37.64
N GLU A 459 -10.61 19.73 -38.93
CA GLU A 459 -11.06 20.99 -39.49
C GLU A 459 -12.59 21.06 -39.42
N VAL A 460 -13.10 22.02 -38.66
CA VAL A 460 -14.52 22.35 -38.58
C VAL A 460 -14.70 23.75 -39.16
N PRO A 461 -15.65 23.96 -40.09
CA PRO A 461 -15.89 25.28 -40.65
C PRO A 461 -16.22 26.31 -39.55
N ALA A 462 -15.59 27.48 -39.60
CA ALA A 462 -15.87 28.61 -38.71
C ALA A 462 -17.15 29.36 -39.15
N VAL A 463 -18.27 28.64 -39.18
CA VAL A 463 -19.58 29.15 -39.62
C VAL A 463 -20.57 29.01 -38.47
N ALA A 464 -21.40 30.02 -38.24
CA ALA A 464 -22.39 29.96 -37.18
C ALA A 464 -23.53 28.99 -37.50
N VAL A 465 -24.11 28.36 -36.49
CA VAL A 465 -25.20 27.38 -36.65
C VAL A 465 -26.39 27.97 -37.41
N HIS A 466 -26.74 29.24 -37.18
CA HIS A 466 -27.84 29.88 -37.90
C HIS A 466 -27.53 30.15 -39.38
N GLU A 467 -26.26 30.41 -39.73
CA GLU A 467 -25.83 30.57 -41.13
C GLU A 467 -25.88 29.22 -41.88
N LEU A 468 -25.50 28.12 -41.21
CA LEU A 468 -25.67 26.77 -41.74
C LEU A 468 -27.16 26.44 -41.97
N PHE A 469 -28.04 26.89 -41.06
CA PHE A 469 -29.49 26.74 -41.21
C PHE A 469 -30.03 27.56 -42.39
N GLU A 470 -29.57 28.80 -42.57
CA GLU A 470 -29.93 29.66 -43.70
C GLU A 470 -29.49 29.08 -45.05
N GLU A 471 -28.27 28.52 -45.12
CA GLU A 471 -27.79 27.82 -46.32
C GLU A 471 -28.66 26.60 -46.62
N GLN A 472 -29.01 25.82 -45.60
CA GLN A 472 -29.92 24.68 -45.77
C GLN A 472 -31.32 25.12 -46.24
N ALA A 473 -31.84 26.24 -45.72
CA ALA A 473 -33.12 26.80 -46.14
C ALA A 473 -33.11 27.31 -47.58
N ARG A 474 -31.98 27.84 -48.06
CA ARG A 474 -31.79 28.19 -49.48
C ARG A 474 -31.66 26.94 -50.36
N ARG A 475 -30.99 25.90 -49.87
CA ARG A 475 -30.71 24.67 -50.64
C ARG A 475 -31.94 23.77 -50.81
N SER A 476 -32.81 23.68 -49.82
CA SER A 476 -33.99 22.81 -49.84
C SER A 476 -35.19 23.45 -49.14
N PRO A 477 -35.75 24.53 -49.71
CA PRO A 477 -36.72 25.41 -49.03
C PRO A 477 -38.00 24.71 -48.59
N GLU A 478 -38.53 23.81 -49.42
CA GLU A 478 -39.81 23.10 -49.18
C GLU A 478 -39.65 21.82 -48.35
N ALA A 479 -38.41 21.40 -48.04
CA ALA A 479 -38.19 20.24 -47.20
C ALA A 479 -38.66 20.51 -45.76
N THR A 480 -39.26 19.51 -45.11
CA THR A 480 -39.69 19.61 -43.72
C THR A 480 -38.49 19.81 -42.79
N ALA A 481 -38.50 20.88 -42.01
CA ALA A 481 -37.45 21.22 -41.04
C ALA A 481 -37.82 20.79 -39.61
N ILE A 482 -39.09 20.97 -39.24
CA ILE A 482 -39.60 20.62 -37.93
C ILE A 482 -40.99 19.99 -38.04
N VAL A 483 -41.23 18.99 -37.20
CA VAL A 483 -42.53 18.35 -37.00
C VAL A 483 -42.87 18.48 -35.52
N PHE A 484 -44.02 19.07 -35.23
CA PHE A 484 -44.54 19.17 -33.88
C PHE A 484 -46.04 18.88 -33.90
N GLU A 485 -46.44 17.78 -33.27
CA GLU A 485 -47.80 17.23 -33.34
C GLU A 485 -48.25 17.02 -34.80
N ASP A 486 -49.33 17.66 -35.23
CA ASP A 486 -49.89 17.61 -36.58
C ASP A 486 -49.31 18.69 -37.52
N LYS A 487 -48.38 19.52 -37.03
CA LYS A 487 -47.78 20.62 -37.80
C LYS A 487 -46.43 20.21 -38.38
N GLU A 488 -46.33 20.34 -39.70
CA GLU A 488 -45.06 20.28 -40.43
C GLU A 488 -44.69 21.67 -40.95
N VAL A 489 -43.47 22.13 -40.65
CA VAL A 489 -42.97 23.43 -41.10
C VAL A 489 -41.70 23.23 -41.92
N SER A 490 -41.69 23.79 -43.12
CA SER A 490 -40.56 23.71 -44.04
C SER A 490 -39.40 24.61 -43.61
N TYR A 491 -38.20 24.34 -44.11
CA TYR A 491 -37.01 25.17 -43.82
C TYR A 491 -37.23 26.63 -44.18
N ALA A 492 -37.82 26.93 -45.34
CA ALA A 492 -38.08 28.31 -45.75
C ALA A 492 -39.04 29.03 -44.80
N ARG A 493 -40.11 28.36 -44.35
CA ARG A 493 -41.09 28.94 -43.41
C ARG A 493 -40.50 29.16 -42.03
N LEU A 494 -39.73 28.20 -41.52
CA LEU A 494 -39.07 28.32 -40.21
C LEU A 494 -38.01 29.42 -40.23
N ASN A 495 -37.22 29.51 -41.32
CA ASN A 495 -36.23 30.57 -41.48
C ASN A 495 -36.88 31.96 -41.53
N ALA A 496 -37.97 32.12 -42.29
CA ALA A 496 -38.68 33.40 -42.37
C ALA A 496 -39.24 33.85 -41.02
N ARG A 497 -39.84 32.93 -40.24
CA ARG A 497 -40.29 33.25 -38.87
C ARG A 497 -39.15 33.69 -37.96
N ALA A 498 -38.03 32.98 -38.02
CA ALA A 498 -36.83 33.33 -37.26
C ALA A 498 -36.24 34.68 -37.70
N ASP A 499 -36.28 35.00 -39.01
CA ASP A 499 -35.82 36.28 -39.54
C ASP A 499 -36.69 37.43 -39.04
N ASP A 500 -38.02 37.30 -39.11
CA ASP A 500 -38.96 38.33 -38.63
C ASP A 500 -38.78 38.62 -37.13
N LEU A 501 -38.64 37.56 -36.33
CA LEU A 501 -38.38 37.68 -34.90
C LEU A 501 -36.99 38.27 -34.64
N ALA A 502 -35.95 37.88 -35.39
CA ALA A 502 -34.61 38.44 -35.26
C ALA A 502 -34.57 39.95 -35.55
N HIS A 503 -35.29 40.42 -36.56
CA HIS A 503 -35.44 41.86 -36.84
C HIS A 503 -36.10 42.60 -35.68
N THR A 504 -37.14 42.00 -35.11
CA THR A 504 -37.84 42.55 -33.94
C THR A 504 -36.90 42.65 -32.73
N LEU A 505 -36.17 41.57 -32.43
CA LEU A 505 -35.20 41.52 -31.32
C LEU A 505 -34.09 42.56 -31.50
N ARG A 506 -33.54 42.72 -32.72
CA ARG A 506 -32.55 43.77 -33.02
C ARG A 506 -33.12 45.17 -32.80
N GLY A 507 -34.38 45.40 -33.18
CA GLY A 507 -35.09 46.66 -32.90
C GLY A 507 -35.22 46.98 -31.41
N LEU A 508 -35.26 45.94 -30.56
CA LEU A 508 -35.27 46.04 -29.09
C LEU A 508 -33.87 46.11 -28.47
N GLY A 509 -32.82 46.27 -29.28
CA GLY A 509 -31.44 46.40 -28.80
C GLY A 509 -30.75 45.06 -28.47
N VAL A 510 -31.30 43.93 -28.93
CA VAL A 510 -30.63 42.63 -28.84
C VAL A 510 -29.55 42.53 -29.93
N GLY A 511 -28.35 42.11 -29.52
CA GLY A 511 -27.19 41.95 -30.40
C GLY A 511 -26.11 41.07 -29.76
N PRO A 512 -24.88 41.05 -30.30
CA PRO A 512 -23.76 40.31 -29.73
C PRO A 512 -23.54 40.59 -28.24
N GLU A 513 -23.12 39.56 -27.51
CA GLU A 513 -22.86 39.60 -26.06
C GLU A 513 -24.07 39.96 -25.18
N ARG A 514 -25.29 39.88 -25.74
CA ARG A 514 -26.54 40.00 -24.99
C ARG A 514 -27.18 38.63 -24.80
N LEU A 515 -27.95 38.50 -23.72
CA LEU A 515 -28.76 37.34 -23.42
C LEU A 515 -30.23 37.62 -23.68
N VAL A 516 -30.93 36.67 -24.29
CA VAL A 516 -32.39 36.64 -24.40
C VAL A 516 -32.90 35.39 -23.71
N ALA A 517 -33.69 35.54 -22.66
CA ALA A 517 -34.32 34.39 -22.01
C ALA A 517 -35.47 33.87 -22.88
N LEU A 518 -35.58 32.55 -23.02
CA LEU A 518 -36.67 31.89 -23.75
C LEU A 518 -37.49 31.08 -22.76
N ALA A 519 -38.63 31.63 -22.34
CA ALA A 519 -39.62 30.91 -21.55
C ALA A 519 -40.76 30.43 -22.48
N VAL A 520 -40.40 29.71 -23.55
CA VAL A 520 -41.33 29.26 -24.58
C VAL A 520 -41.52 27.75 -24.43
N PRO A 521 -42.75 27.24 -24.18
CA PRO A 521 -43.02 25.81 -24.12
C PRO A 521 -42.63 25.12 -25.44
N ARG A 522 -42.39 23.80 -25.38
CA ARG A 522 -42.05 22.98 -26.55
C ARG A 522 -43.07 23.23 -27.67
N SER A 523 -42.58 23.81 -28.76
CA SER A 523 -43.40 24.26 -29.90
C SER A 523 -42.50 24.61 -31.08
N VAL A 524 -43.11 24.87 -32.24
CA VAL A 524 -42.39 25.45 -33.40
C VAL A 524 -41.78 26.80 -33.03
N GLU A 525 -42.49 27.61 -32.25
CA GLU A 525 -42.04 28.96 -31.86
C GLU A 525 -40.82 28.94 -30.95
N MET A 526 -40.64 27.89 -30.14
CA MET A 526 -39.41 27.70 -29.35
C MET A 526 -38.18 27.62 -30.26
N VAL A 527 -38.24 26.79 -31.31
CA VAL A 527 -37.11 26.62 -32.25
C VAL A 527 -36.92 27.85 -33.11
N ALA A 528 -38.02 28.50 -33.55
CA ALA A 528 -37.95 29.78 -34.26
C ALA A 528 -37.29 30.87 -33.39
N SER A 529 -37.62 30.93 -32.10
CA SER A 529 -37.04 31.86 -31.13
C SER A 529 -35.56 31.60 -30.89
N MET A 530 -35.14 30.33 -30.76
CA MET A 530 -33.72 29.97 -30.66
C MET A 530 -32.93 30.46 -31.88
N LEU A 531 -33.42 30.18 -33.09
CA LEU A 531 -32.80 30.62 -34.34
C LEU A 531 -32.78 32.15 -34.45
N ALA A 532 -33.88 32.83 -34.08
CA ALA A 532 -33.98 34.28 -34.12
C ALA A 532 -32.95 34.96 -33.21
N VAL A 533 -32.81 34.46 -31.98
CA VAL A 533 -31.80 34.98 -31.04
C VAL A 533 -30.40 34.78 -31.61
N LEU A 534 -30.06 33.60 -32.12
CA LEU A 534 -28.76 33.35 -32.74
C LEU A 534 -28.50 34.26 -33.96
N LYS A 535 -29.51 34.52 -34.79
CA LYS A 535 -29.42 35.45 -35.93
C LYS A 535 -29.17 36.89 -35.50
N THR A 536 -29.49 37.28 -34.26
CA THR A 536 -29.10 38.61 -33.73
C THR A 536 -27.63 38.69 -33.30
N GLY A 537 -26.95 37.54 -33.20
CA GLY A 537 -25.63 37.42 -32.56
C GLY A 537 -25.68 37.27 -31.05
N ALA A 538 -26.87 37.35 -30.44
CA ALA A 538 -27.08 37.11 -29.02
C ALA A 538 -27.06 35.61 -28.67
N ALA A 539 -26.90 35.32 -27.38
CA ALA A 539 -27.10 33.98 -26.83
C ALA A 539 -28.49 33.86 -26.21
N TYR A 540 -29.13 32.70 -26.38
CA TYR A 540 -30.40 32.41 -25.73
C TYR A 540 -30.18 31.70 -24.39
N LEU A 541 -30.98 32.05 -23.40
CA LEU A 541 -31.06 31.38 -22.10
C LEU A 541 -32.37 30.60 -22.03
N PRO A 542 -32.38 29.25 -22.15
CA PRO A 542 -33.60 28.48 -22.03
C PRO A 542 -34.12 28.49 -20.58
N ILE A 543 -35.37 28.88 -20.41
CA ILE A 543 -36.09 28.85 -19.13
C ILE A 543 -37.18 27.78 -19.24
N ASP A 544 -37.10 26.76 -18.39
CA ASP A 544 -38.18 25.79 -18.26
C ASP A 544 -39.34 26.41 -17.45
N PRO A 545 -40.53 26.58 -18.05
CA PRO A 545 -41.68 27.15 -17.35
C PRO A 545 -42.16 26.31 -16.15
N ASP A 546 -41.83 25.02 -16.10
CA ASP A 546 -42.23 24.11 -15.02
C ASP A 546 -41.33 24.23 -13.79
N TYR A 547 -40.26 25.04 -13.85
CA TYR A 547 -39.42 25.30 -12.69
C TYR A 547 -40.14 26.12 -11.62
N PRO A 548 -39.79 25.92 -10.33
CA PRO A 548 -40.27 26.78 -9.27
C PRO A 548 -39.99 28.26 -9.56
N SER A 549 -40.93 29.13 -9.25
CA SER A 549 -40.85 30.57 -9.53
C SER A 549 -39.60 31.23 -8.94
N GLU A 550 -39.16 30.80 -7.76
CA GLU A 550 -37.92 31.27 -7.13
C GLU A 550 -36.68 30.96 -7.97
N ARG A 551 -36.63 29.78 -8.61
CA ARG A 551 -35.51 29.39 -9.49
C ARG A 551 -35.51 30.21 -10.78
N ILE A 552 -36.69 30.47 -11.36
CA ILE A 552 -36.82 31.30 -12.55
C ILE A 552 -36.42 32.75 -12.23
N ALA A 553 -36.89 33.31 -11.12
CA ALA A 553 -36.51 34.64 -10.65
C ALA A 553 -35.00 34.74 -10.41
N TYR A 554 -34.39 33.71 -9.80
CA TYR A 554 -32.94 33.65 -9.64
C TYR A 554 -32.20 33.65 -10.99
N MET A 555 -32.59 32.79 -11.93
CA MET A 555 -31.96 32.70 -13.25
C MET A 555 -32.05 34.03 -14.02
N LEU A 556 -33.22 34.68 -13.99
CA LEU A 556 -33.42 35.98 -14.64
C LEU A 556 -32.66 37.11 -13.95
N GLY A 557 -32.58 37.08 -12.61
CA GLY A 557 -31.83 38.06 -11.83
C GLY A 557 -30.32 37.96 -12.03
N ASP A 558 -29.77 36.74 -12.05
CA ASP A 558 -28.34 36.48 -12.24
C ASP A 558 -27.90 36.74 -13.69
N ALA A 559 -28.66 36.21 -14.67
CA ALA A 559 -28.31 36.37 -16.08
C ALA A 559 -28.62 37.76 -16.65
N ALA A 560 -29.50 38.54 -15.99
CA ALA A 560 -29.93 39.87 -16.40
C ALA A 560 -30.17 39.99 -17.93
N PRO A 561 -31.05 39.14 -18.52
CA PRO A 561 -31.24 39.12 -19.96
C PRO A 561 -31.82 40.45 -20.43
N ALA A 562 -31.49 40.84 -21.67
CA ALA A 562 -32.01 42.05 -22.28
C ALA A 562 -33.55 41.99 -22.45
N LEU A 563 -34.08 40.78 -22.61
CA LEU A 563 -35.49 40.49 -22.87
C LEU A 563 -35.81 39.04 -22.51
N VAL A 564 -37.06 38.75 -22.18
CA VAL A 564 -37.63 37.40 -22.11
C VAL A 564 -38.62 37.20 -23.25
N VAL A 565 -38.40 36.20 -24.10
CA VAL A 565 -39.39 35.74 -25.08
C VAL A 565 -40.33 34.76 -24.37
N VAL A 566 -41.63 35.03 -24.46
CA VAL A 566 -42.69 34.33 -23.75
C VAL A 566 -43.84 33.99 -24.71
N THR A 567 -44.69 33.06 -24.32
CA THR A 567 -46.02 32.81 -24.91
C THR A 567 -47.10 33.32 -23.96
N GLU A 568 -48.37 33.30 -24.38
CA GLU A 568 -49.48 33.73 -23.52
C GLU A 568 -49.52 32.95 -22.18
N VAL A 569 -49.10 31.68 -22.22
CA VAL A 569 -49.09 30.80 -21.05
C VAL A 569 -47.96 31.15 -20.07
N THR A 570 -46.87 31.75 -20.55
CA THR A 570 -45.62 31.93 -19.80
C THR A 570 -45.27 33.39 -19.51
N GLN A 571 -46.03 34.36 -20.05
CA GLN A 571 -45.81 35.80 -19.82
C GLN A 571 -45.73 36.18 -18.33
N HIS A 572 -46.52 35.50 -17.49
CA HIS A 572 -46.57 35.73 -16.05
C HIS A 572 -45.20 35.53 -15.36
N LEU A 573 -44.33 34.70 -15.94
CA LEU A 573 -42.98 34.44 -15.42
C LEU A 573 -42.07 35.66 -15.58
N ALA A 574 -42.16 36.36 -16.72
CA ALA A 574 -41.39 37.57 -16.95
C ALA A 574 -41.94 38.76 -16.15
N GLU A 575 -43.26 38.85 -16.01
CA GLU A 575 -43.92 39.87 -15.19
C GLU A 575 -43.53 39.76 -13.71
N ALA A 576 -43.52 38.54 -13.16
CA ALA A 576 -43.12 38.29 -11.78
C ALA A 576 -41.65 38.68 -11.50
N ALA A 577 -40.78 38.59 -12.53
CA ALA A 577 -39.37 38.97 -12.44
C ALA A 577 -39.10 40.45 -12.75
N GLY A 578 -40.08 41.18 -13.28
CA GLY A 578 -39.91 42.59 -13.66
C GLY A 578 -39.01 42.82 -14.88
N THR A 579 -38.80 41.78 -15.70
CA THR A 579 -37.90 41.82 -16.87
C THR A 579 -38.70 42.18 -18.13
N PRO A 580 -38.17 43.03 -19.05
CA PRO A 580 -38.80 43.29 -20.34
C PRO A 580 -39.08 41.99 -21.10
N TRP A 581 -40.23 41.87 -21.76
CA TRP A 581 -40.60 40.65 -22.47
C TRP A 581 -41.25 40.90 -23.83
N LEU A 582 -41.23 39.86 -24.68
CA LEU A 582 -41.81 39.84 -26.02
C LEU A 582 -42.64 38.56 -26.20
N LEU A 583 -43.89 38.73 -26.64
CA LEU A 583 -44.79 37.63 -26.94
C LEU A 583 -44.51 37.06 -28.34
N VAL A 584 -44.47 35.73 -28.46
CA VAL A 584 -44.33 35.01 -29.74
C VAL A 584 -45.43 33.98 -29.96
#